data_AF-A0A453D2D8-F1
#
_entry.id   AF-A0A453D2D8-F1
#
_cell.length_a   1.000
_cell.length_b   1.000
_cell.length_c   1.000
_cell.angle_alpha   90.00
_cell.angle_beta   90.00
_cell.angle_gamma   90.00
#
_symmetry.space_group_name_H-M   'P 1'
#
loop_
_entity.id
_entity.type
_entity.pdbx_description
1 polymer ?
#
loop_
_entity_poly.entity_id
_entity_poly.type
_entity_poly.pdbx_seq_one_letter_code
_entity_poly.pdbx_strand_id
1 'polypeptide(L)'
;ELDGVLAAVQAAGRRRRQEAAHAPPGLRLQDRAQEARRRPPRRLLPRAPHLRLPRQALRHLLPRLRFIGRENGNAVDPVDFPEEGPAAAGSQEPGVPEVLSRKEDEAEKAAEAATTSVPKPSAEGGAGGDGAALAKMSCDENGVDEGFPYARPSVCELSGDIRISPKQKTMYLVNPSGAGGFDENGEKRLRPYARKDDFLLPAVVEVTVKSVPSAAAAPQCTKKHRVPAVVFSVAGYTDNFFHDNTDALIPLFLTASHLKGEVQLLITNYKPWWVQKYTPVLRKLSNYDPINFDADAGVHCFAAGFLGLYRDRDLIISPHPTRNPRNYTMVDYNRFIRSAYALRRDRPSALGEVPGMRPQMLIISRGGTRKLLNLEEVAAAATELGFNVTVAEAGADVPAFAALVNAADVLLAVHGAGLTNQIFLPTQAVVVQIVPWGNMDWMATNFYGQPAREMQLRYVEYYVDEEETSLKDKYPREHLVFSDPKALHKQGWQALAETIMKQDVKVNLTRFRPFLLQAIDKLQE
;
A
#
# COMPACT_ATOMS: atom_id res chain seq x y z
N GLU A 1 37.21 -8.60 28.12
CA GLU A 1 36.61 -7.76 27.04
C GLU A 1 35.78 -6.57 27.52
N LEU A 2 35.69 -6.28 28.83
CA LEU A 2 35.01 -5.07 29.33
C LEU A 2 35.90 -3.82 29.48
N ASP A 3 37.23 -3.93 29.35
CA ASP A 3 38.15 -2.78 29.41
C ASP A 3 38.44 -2.13 28.05
N GLY A 4 38.15 -2.83 26.94
CA GLY A 4 38.36 -2.30 25.58
C GLY A 4 37.30 -1.29 25.14
N VAL A 5 36.05 -1.45 25.60
CA VAL A 5 34.91 -0.61 25.21
C VAL A 5 34.97 0.77 25.89
N LEU A 6 35.49 0.84 27.12
CA LEU A 6 35.61 2.10 27.87
C LEU A 6 36.72 3.02 27.32
N ALA A 7 37.78 2.44 26.74
CA ALA A 7 38.85 3.19 26.09
C ALA A 7 38.43 3.82 24.74
N ALA A 8 37.56 3.13 23.97
CA ALA A 8 37.06 3.62 22.69
C ALA A 8 36.10 4.82 22.83
N VAL A 9 35.27 4.82 23.87
CA VAL A 9 34.32 5.93 24.16
C VAL A 9 35.06 7.20 24.61
N GLN A 10 36.18 7.05 25.35
CA GLN A 10 37.00 8.19 25.78
C GLN A 10 37.84 8.80 24.65
N ALA A 11 38.20 8.02 23.63
CA ALA A 11 38.93 8.51 22.45
C ALA A 11 38.01 9.28 21.47
N ALA A 12 36.76 8.85 21.30
CA ALA A 12 35.77 9.53 20.46
C ALA A 12 35.35 10.91 21.02
N GLY A 13 35.31 11.05 22.36
CA GLY A 13 35.03 12.32 23.03
C GLY A 13 36.12 13.38 22.90
N ARG A 14 37.38 12.98 22.64
CA ARG A 14 38.51 13.91 22.44
C ARG A 14 38.62 14.43 21.00
N ARG A 15 38.22 13.65 20.00
CA ARG A 15 38.21 14.10 18.59
C ARG A 15 37.14 15.15 18.30
N ARG A 16 35.94 15.05 18.90
CA ARG A 16 34.89 16.09 18.76
C ARG A 16 35.22 17.42 19.45
N ARG A 17 36.21 17.48 20.35
CA ARG A 17 36.66 18.72 21.01
C ARG A 17 37.82 19.43 20.28
N GLN A 18 38.42 18.82 19.26
CA GLN A 18 39.50 19.42 18.48
C GLN A 18 39.04 20.04 17.14
N GLU A 19 37.89 19.63 16.60
CA GLU A 19 37.32 20.22 15.37
C GLU A 19 36.54 21.54 15.59
N ALA A 20 36.32 21.94 16.85
CA ALA A 20 35.69 23.23 17.18
C ALA A 20 36.70 24.40 17.29
N ALA A 21 37.97 24.18 16.97
CA ALA A 21 39.05 25.13 17.27
C ALA A 21 39.55 25.98 16.08
N HIS A 22 39.05 25.81 14.85
CA HIS A 22 39.51 26.58 13.67
C HIS A 22 38.35 27.17 12.86
N ALA A 23 37.93 28.39 13.24
CA ALA A 23 37.15 29.29 12.38
C ALA A 23 37.71 30.73 12.52
N PRO A 24 37.89 31.48 11.42
CA PRO A 24 38.59 32.77 11.43
C PRO A 24 37.71 33.93 11.94
N PRO A 25 38.30 35.04 12.45
CA PRO A 25 37.55 36.08 13.16
C PRO A 25 37.18 37.30 12.29
N GLY A 26 36.00 37.88 12.58
CA GLY A 26 35.76 39.33 12.52
C GLY A 26 34.72 39.83 11.49
N LEU A 27 33.56 40.30 11.97
CA LEU A 27 33.29 41.75 12.09
C LEU A 27 31.88 42.03 12.68
N ARG A 28 31.92 42.77 13.81
CA ARG A 28 30.95 43.74 14.37
C ARG A 28 29.66 43.23 15.01
N LEU A 29 29.73 43.19 16.34
CA LEU A 29 28.66 43.62 17.24
C LEU A 29 28.27 45.08 16.95
N GLN A 30 27.02 45.29 16.59
CA GLN A 30 26.16 46.37 17.09
C GLN A 30 24.72 45.89 16.93
N ASP A 31 23.87 46.25 17.90
CA ASP A 31 22.41 46.11 17.89
C ASP A 31 21.78 44.78 18.35
N ARG A 32 22.13 44.39 19.58
CA ARG A 32 21.15 43.82 20.53
C ARG A 32 20.51 44.95 21.34
N ALA A 33 19.58 45.70 20.77
CA ALA A 33 18.70 46.58 21.56
C ALA A 33 17.44 47.06 20.81
N GLN A 34 16.81 46.30 19.91
CA GLN A 34 15.57 46.79 19.30
C GLN A 34 14.64 45.74 18.67
N GLU A 35 14.32 44.64 19.38
CA GLU A 35 13.17 43.83 18.97
C GLU A 35 12.46 43.12 20.13
N ALA A 36 12.35 43.81 21.27
CA ALA A 36 11.49 43.42 22.38
C ALA A 36 10.34 44.43 22.55
N ARG A 37 9.66 44.81 21.46
CA ARG A 37 8.47 45.67 21.48
C ARG A 37 7.63 45.43 20.22
N ARG A 38 6.76 44.41 20.25
CA ARG A 38 5.52 44.28 19.44
C ARG A 38 4.77 43.00 19.85
N ARG A 39 4.10 43.05 21.01
CA ARG A 39 2.92 42.21 21.31
C ARG A 39 1.82 43.15 21.81
N PRO A 40 0.60 43.15 21.22
CA PRO A 40 -0.49 43.97 21.72
C PRO A 40 -1.06 43.37 23.02
N PRO A 41 -1.58 44.20 23.95
CA PRO A 41 -2.04 43.73 25.25
C PRO A 41 -3.40 43.03 25.15
N ARG A 42 -3.53 41.92 25.89
CA ARG A 42 -4.80 41.24 26.18
C ARG A 42 -5.73 42.22 26.91
N ARG A 43 -6.90 42.49 26.31
CA ARG A 43 -8.01 43.15 27.01
C ARG A 43 -8.69 42.14 27.95
N LEU A 44 -8.65 42.45 29.24
CA LEU A 44 -9.56 41.92 30.25
C LEU A 44 -10.95 42.52 30.01
N LEU A 45 -11.97 41.67 29.89
CA LEU A 45 -13.38 42.08 29.97
C LEU A 45 -13.96 41.67 31.34
N PRO A 46 -14.82 42.51 31.95
CA PRO A 46 -15.24 42.37 33.34
C PRO A 46 -16.36 41.33 33.54
N ARG A 47 -16.40 40.76 34.74
CA ARG A 47 -17.54 40.03 35.29
C ARG A 47 -18.66 41.00 35.68
N ALA A 48 -19.91 40.66 35.34
CA ALA A 48 -21.15 40.82 36.13
C ALA A 48 -22.39 40.50 35.25
N PRO A 49 -23.60 40.32 35.80
CA PRO A 49 -24.01 39.53 36.96
C PRO A 49 -25.22 38.60 36.63
N HIS A 50 -25.66 37.86 37.65
CA HIS A 50 -26.86 37.02 37.65
C HIS A 50 -28.14 37.73 37.17
N LEU A 51 -28.92 37.06 36.32
CA LEU A 51 -30.37 37.25 36.23
C LEU A 51 -31.09 35.89 36.26
N ARG A 52 -31.85 35.68 37.33
CA ARG A 52 -32.97 34.72 37.40
C ARG A 52 -34.15 35.30 36.62
N LEU A 53 -34.97 34.45 35.99
CA LEU A 53 -36.43 34.60 35.74
C LEU A 53 -36.97 33.27 35.13
N PRO A 54 -38.30 33.00 35.13
CA PRO A 54 -38.87 31.84 35.82
C PRO A 54 -39.61 30.82 34.90
N ARG A 55 -40.15 29.77 35.54
CA ARG A 55 -40.97 28.68 34.98
C ARG A 55 -42.33 29.16 34.40
N GLN A 56 -42.80 28.42 33.38
CA GLN A 56 -44.15 28.36 32.76
C GLN A 56 -44.49 29.56 31.84
N ALA A 57 -45.09 29.46 30.66
CA ALA A 57 -45.69 28.41 29.80
C ALA A 57 -45.54 28.95 28.33
N LEU A 58 -45.65 28.22 27.21
CA LEU A 58 -46.78 27.42 26.74
C LEU A 58 -46.38 26.79 25.39
N ARG A 59 -46.67 25.48 25.29
CA ARG A 59 -47.04 24.60 24.15
C ARG A 59 -46.91 25.07 22.68
N HIS A 60 -46.70 24.04 21.83
CA HIS A 60 -46.79 23.94 20.36
C HIS A 60 -45.41 24.15 19.66
N LEU A 61 -44.79 23.23 18.93
CA LEU A 61 -45.23 22.06 18.16
C LEU A 61 -44.17 20.94 18.18
N LEU A 62 -44.63 19.72 18.46
CA LEU A 62 -44.01 18.44 18.05
C LEU A 62 -45.18 17.48 17.81
N PRO A 63 -45.16 16.67 16.74
CA PRO A 63 -45.75 15.35 16.79
C PRO A 63 -44.66 14.29 16.94
N ARG A 64 -44.82 13.50 18.00
CA ARG A 64 -44.23 12.17 18.20
C ARG A 64 -44.83 11.17 17.21
N LEU A 65 -44.12 10.05 16.98
CA LEU A 65 -44.59 8.64 17.04
C LEU A 65 -43.49 7.78 16.37
N ARG A 66 -42.75 6.93 17.09
CA ARG A 66 -43.05 5.62 17.71
C ARG A 66 -42.63 4.45 16.82
N PHE A 67 -41.81 3.59 17.43
CA PHE A 67 -41.59 2.19 17.11
C PHE A 67 -42.91 1.43 16.87
N ILE A 68 -42.95 0.66 15.78
CA ILE A 68 -43.80 -0.53 15.60
C ILE A 68 -42.95 -1.57 14.88
N GLY A 69 -42.79 -2.74 15.49
CA GLY A 69 -42.40 -3.95 14.78
C GLY A 69 -43.64 -4.61 14.16
N ARG A 70 -43.50 -5.17 12.96
CA ARG A 70 -44.26 -6.35 12.53
C ARG A 70 -43.58 -7.04 11.35
N GLU A 71 -43.65 -8.36 11.43
CA GLU A 71 -43.18 -9.37 10.50
C GLU A 71 -43.96 -9.43 9.17
N ASN A 72 -43.34 -10.20 8.27
CA ASN A 72 -43.84 -10.98 7.14
C ASN A 72 -43.98 -10.34 5.75
N GLY A 73 -43.19 -10.90 4.83
CA GLY A 73 -43.74 -11.48 3.61
C GLY A 73 -43.37 -10.79 2.30
N ASN A 74 -42.17 -11.07 1.78
CA ASN A 74 -42.01 -11.45 0.38
C ASN A 74 -40.66 -12.14 0.20
N ALA A 75 -40.75 -13.47 0.12
CA ALA A 75 -39.67 -14.34 -0.32
C ALA A 75 -39.35 -14.01 -1.79
N VAL A 76 -38.07 -13.78 -2.05
CA VAL A 76 -37.48 -13.98 -3.36
C VAL A 76 -36.47 -15.10 -3.14
N ASP A 77 -36.69 -16.21 -3.81
CA ASP A 77 -35.94 -17.46 -3.63
C ASP A 77 -34.42 -17.23 -3.72
N PRO A 78 -33.61 -17.84 -2.82
CA PRO A 78 -32.18 -17.94 -3.03
C PRO A 78 -31.94 -18.85 -4.24
N VAL A 79 -31.26 -18.31 -5.24
CA VAL A 79 -30.73 -19.13 -6.34
C VAL A 79 -29.60 -19.98 -5.74
N ASP A 80 -29.82 -21.29 -5.67
CA ASP A 80 -28.79 -22.27 -5.34
C ASP A 80 -27.62 -22.12 -6.33
N PHE A 81 -26.47 -21.72 -5.80
CA PHE A 81 -25.20 -21.86 -6.52
C PHE A 81 -24.61 -23.22 -6.12
N PRO A 82 -24.29 -24.10 -7.08
CA PRO A 82 -23.65 -25.37 -6.76
C PRO A 82 -22.31 -25.13 -6.06
N GLU A 83 -22.21 -25.64 -4.83
CA GLU A 83 -20.95 -25.98 -4.18
C GLU A 83 -20.26 -27.06 -5.01
N GLU A 84 -19.43 -26.65 -5.97
CA GLU A 84 -18.30 -27.43 -6.49
C GLU A 84 -17.49 -26.51 -7.43
N GLY A 85 -16.60 -25.71 -6.82
CA GLY A 85 -15.50 -25.06 -7.54
C GLY A 85 -14.43 -26.11 -7.88
N PRO A 86 -13.74 -26.00 -9.03
CA PRO A 86 -12.78 -27.01 -9.45
C PRO A 86 -11.63 -27.11 -8.44
N ALA A 87 -11.20 -28.35 -8.20
CA ALA A 87 -10.13 -28.73 -7.29
C ALA A 87 -8.91 -27.80 -7.36
N ALA A 88 -8.52 -27.27 -6.19
CA ALA A 88 -7.33 -26.45 -6.03
C ALA A 88 -6.08 -27.23 -6.44
N ALA A 89 -5.54 -26.90 -7.62
CA ALA A 89 -4.21 -27.33 -8.02
C ALA A 89 -3.17 -26.60 -7.16
N GLY A 90 -2.22 -27.36 -6.60
CA GLY A 90 -1.24 -26.90 -5.63
C GLY A 90 -0.45 -25.67 -6.09
N SER A 91 -0.27 -24.72 -5.18
CA SER A 91 0.33 -23.41 -5.45
C SER A 91 1.50 -23.17 -4.50
N GLN A 92 2.73 -23.23 -5.01
CA GLN A 92 3.92 -22.72 -4.33
C GLN A 92 4.08 -21.23 -4.65
N GLU A 93 3.85 -20.34 -3.68
CA GLU A 93 4.45 -18.99 -3.66
C GLU A 93 5.83 -19.04 -2.98
N PRO A 94 6.78 -18.16 -3.35
CA PRO A 94 8.10 -18.13 -2.74
C PRO A 94 8.02 -17.56 -1.32
N GLY A 95 8.36 -18.41 -0.36
CA GLY A 95 8.67 -18.03 1.00
C GLY A 95 10.04 -17.35 1.11
N VAL A 96 10.23 -16.71 2.26
CA VAL A 96 11.49 -16.38 2.95
C VAL A 96 12.76 -16.76 2.15
N PRO A 97 13.59 -15.80 1.72
CA PRO A 97 14.83 -16.10 1.01
C PRO A 97 15.70 -17.09 1.78
N GLU A 98 16.10 -18.18 1.12
CA GLU A 98 16.96 -19.25 1.65
C GLU A 98 18.37 -18.75 2.08
N VAL A 99 18.71 -17.52 1.71
CA VAL A 99 20.02 -16.86 1.90
C VAL A 99 20.27 -16.38 3.34
N LEU A 100 19.26 -16.31 4.20
CA LEU A 100 19.45 -15.84 5.59
C LEU A 100 20.01 -16.89 6.57
N SER A 101 20.32 -18.10 6.10
CA SER A 101 20.94 -19.13 6.95
C SER A 101 22.47 -19.13 6.95
N ARG A 102 23.11 -18.28 6.13
CA ARG A 102 24.57 -18.13 6.04
C ARG A 102 24.95 -16.70 5.67
N LYS A 103 24.90 -15.78 6.63
CA LYS A 103 25.68 -14.52 6.69
C LYS A 103 25.19 -13.67 7.87
N GLU A 104 25.45 -14.15 9.08
CA GLU A 104 25.41 -13.31 10.29
C GLU A 104 26.80 -12.82 10.72
N ASP A 105 27.85 -13.15 9.96
CA ASP A 105 29.19 -12.59 10.14
C ASP A 105 29.63 -11.98 8.82
N GLU A 106 30.21 -10.77 8.84
CA GLU A 106 30.76 -9.99 7.70
C GLU A 106 29.88 -8.89 7.06
N ALA A 107 29.02 -8.21 7.84
CA ALA A 107 28.40 -6.95 7.42
C ALA A 107 28.87 -5.75 8.27
N GLU A 108 30.18 -5.59 8.42
CA GLU A 108 30.79 -4.34 8.94
C GLU A 108 32.14 -4.09 8.25
N LYS A 109 32.11 -3.72 6.96
CA LYS A 109 33.14 -2.96 6.22
C LYS A 109 32.85 -2.95 4.71
N ALA A 110 32.00 -2.01 4.25
CA ALA A 110 32.04 -1.51 2.88
C ALA A 110 31.11 -0.28 2.75
N ALA A 111 31.45 0.79 3.46
CA ALA A 111 30.85 2.10 3.26
C ALA A 111 31.98 3.10 3.08
N GLU A 112 32.63 3.08 1.91
CA GLU A 112 33.47 4.18 1.41
C GLU A 112 33.91 3.89 -0.03
N ALA A 113 33.24 4.52 -1.01
CA ALA A 113 33.79 4.99 -2.29
C ALA A 113 32.64 5.37 -3.23
N ALA A 114 32.16 6.60 -3.13
CA ALA A 114 31.36 7.23 -4.18
C ALA A 114 32.14 8.44 -4.71
N THR A 115 32.74 8.30 -5.89
CA THR A 115 33.33 9.42 -6.64
C THR A 115 32.76 9.46 -8.06
N THR A 116 31.92 10.48 -8.27
CA THR A 116 31.80 11.35 -9.45
C THR A 116 32.25 10.83 -10.82
N SER A 117 31.32 10.81 -11.78
CA SER A 117 31.58 11.39 -13.11
C SER A 117 30.30 11.92 -13.75
N VAL A 118 30.38 13.17 -14.23
CA VAL A 118 29.36 13.90 -15.00
C VAL A 118 29.81 13.90 -16.46
N PRO A 119 28.93 13.62 -17.44
CA PRO A 119 29.22 13.97 -18.83
C PRO A 119 28.55 15.30 -19.21
N LYS A 120 29.33 16.21 -19.80
CA LYS A 120 28.88 17.44 -20.47
C LYS A 120 28.52 17.18 -21.95
N PRO A 121 27.79 18.10 -22.61
CA PRO A 121 26.99 17.82 -23.80
C PRO A 121 27.75 18.01 -25.12
N SER A 122 27.24 17.38 -26.17
CA SER A 122 27.62 17.64 -27.56
C SER A 122 26.42 18.19 -28.33
N ALA A 123 26.53 19.43 -28.80
CA ALA A 123 25.76 20.02 -29.89
C ALA A 123 26.37 19.53 -31.23
N GLU A 124 25.77 19.60 -32.43
CA GLU A 124 24.63 20.31 -33.01
C GLU A 124 24.39 19.70 -34.43
N GLY A 125 23.22 19.92 -35.06
CA GLY A 125 23.12 19.76 -36.53
C GLY A 125 21.76 19.42 -37.17
N GLY A 126 20.85 20.41 -37.26
CA GLY A 126 20.18 20.82 -38.51
C GLY A 126 19.14 19.95 -39.24
N ALA A 127 17.91 20.51 -39.30
CA ALA A 127 16.99 20.63 -40.45
C ALA A 127 15.94 19.53 -40.78
N GLY A 128 14.68 19.86 -40.46
CA GLY A 128 13.56 19.96 -41.42
C GLY A 128 12.98 18.68 -42.06
N GLY A 129 11.86 18.19 -41.53
CA GLY A 129 10.95 17.25 -42.20
C GLY A 129 9.78 16.85 -41.29
N ASP A 130 8.56 16.83 -41.82
CA ASP A 130 7.28 16.69 -41.10
C ASP A 130 7.23 15.59 -40.03
N GLY A 131 6.67 15.94 -38.88
CA GLY A 131 6.73 15.19 -37.62
C GLY A 131 5.92 13.89 -37.59
N ALA A 132 6.51 12.80 -38.09
CA ALA A 132 6.20 11.46 -37.59
C ALA A 132 7.13 11.16 -36.42
N ALA A 133 6.59 11.11 -35.19
CA ALA A 133 7.37 10.70 -34.03
C ALA A 133 7.98 9.31 -34.28
N LEU A 134 9.31 9.19 -34.15
CA LEU A 134 10.02 7.92 -34.33
C LEU A 134 9.46 6.86 -33.37
N ALA A 135 9.11 5.70 -33.92
CA ALA A 135 8.65 4.57 -33.14
C ALA A 135 9.77 4.09 -32.20
N LYS A 136 9.44 3.93 -30.92
CA LYS A 136 10.37 3.42 -29.91
C LYS A 136 9.61 2.52 -28.93
N MET A 137 10.20 1.37 -28.63
CA MET A 137 9.81 0.50 -27.53
C MET A 137 11.00 0.28 -26.59
N SER A 138 10.76 0.36 -25.30
CA SER A 138 11.71 -0.01 -24.25
C SER A 138 10.99 -0.91 -23.25
N CYS A 139 11.56 -2.07 -22.95
CA CYS A 139 11.03 -2.99 -21.98
C CYS A 139 12.03 -3.18 -20.85
N ASP A 140 11.54 -3.07 -19.62
CA ASP A 140 12.29 -3.50 -18.44
C ASP A 140 11.96 -4.96 -18.18
N GLU A 141 12.98 -5.82 -18.30
CA GLU A 141 12.85 -7.26 -18.18
C GLU A 141 13.76 -7.85 -17.11
N ASN A 142 14.48 -7.03 -16.32
CA ASN A 142 15.38 -7.61 -15.32
C ASN A 142 14.51 -8.29 -14.26
N GLY A 143 14.38 -9.61 -14.35
CA GLY A 143 13.49 -10.39 -13.48
C GLY A 143 13.99 -10.53 -12.05
N VAL A 144 15.25 -10.16 -11.77
CA VAL A 144 15.92 -10.31 -10.48
C VAL A 144 16.69 -9.03 -10.16
N ASP A 145 16.41 -8.45 -8.99
CA ASP A 145 17.21 -7.37 -8.39
C ASP A 145 17.93 -7.97 -7.17
N GLU A 146 19.24 -7.74 -7.03
CA GLU A 146 19.99 -8.21 -5.86
C GLU A 146 19.35 -7.68 -4.55
N GLY A 147 19.08 -8.58 -3.60
CA GLY A 147 18.42 -8.24 -2.33
C GLY A 147 16.91 -7.99 -2.41
N PHE A 148 16.29 -8.15 -3.59
CA PHE A 148 14.84 -8.07 -3.76
C PHE A 148 14.23 -9.49 -3.80
N PRO A 149 13.28 -9.81 -2.91
CA PRO A 149 12.82 -11.19 -2.73
C PRO A 149 11.80 -11.65 -3.78
N TYR A 150 11.38 -10.80 -4.72
CA TYR A 150 10.33 -11.12 -5.69
C TYR A 150 10.84 -11.07 -7.14
N ALA A 151 10.27 -11.90 -8.01
CA ALA A 151 10.48 -11.72 -9.44
C ALA A 151 9.80 -10.42 -9.92
N ARG A 152 10.50 -9.62 -10.74
CA ARG A 152 9.94 -8.37 -11.26
C ARG A 152 9.02 -8.62 -12.46
N PRO A 153 7.85 -7.95 -12.53
CA PRO A 153 7.04 -7.99 -13.74
C PRO A 153 7.77 -7.26 -14.87
N SER A 154 7.58 -7.73 -16.10
CA SER A 154 8.05 -7.00 -17.28
C SER A 154 7.10 -5.83 -17.57
N VAL A 155 7.67 -4.67 -17.93
CA VAL A 155 6.91 -3.49 -18.33
C VAL A 155 7.51 -2.93 -19.61
N CYS A 156 6.67 -2.68 -20.62
CA CYS A 156 7.09 -2.03 -21.86
C CYS A 156 6.47 -0.64 -21.99
N GLU A 157 7.30 0.37 -22.24
CA GLU A 157 6.89 1.71 -22.68
C GLU A 157 7.03 1.79 -24.22
N LEU A 158 5.97 2.28 -24.87
CA LEU A 158 5.86 2.43 -26.31
C LEU A 158 5.58 3.89 -26.67
N SER A 159 6.16 4.36 -27.78
CA SER A 159 5.87 5.67 -28.40
C SER A 159 5.88 5.55 -29.92
N GLY A 160 4.99 6.28 -30.60
CA GLY A 160 4.75 6.19 -32.05
C GLY A 160 3.26 5.93 -32.37
N ASP A 161 2.94 5.48 -33.59
CA ASP A 161 1.56 5.05 -33.94
C ASP A 161 1.31 3.65 -33.34
N ILE A 162 0.61 3.64 -32.21
CA ILE A 162 0.23 2.44 -31.46
C ILE A 162 -1.25 2.16 -31.71
N ARG A 163 -1.59 0.93 -32.09
CA ARG A 163 -2.97 0.48 -32.30
C ARG A 163 -3.25 -0.74 -31.46
N ILE A 164 -4.13 -0.60 -30.47
CA ILE A 164 -4.50 -1.67 -29.56
C ILE A 164 -5.78 -2.31 -30.05
N SER A 165 -5.72 -3.62 -30.32
CA SER A 165 -6.83 -4.46 -30.74
C SER A 165 -7.13 -5.47 -29.62
N PRO A 166 -8.11 -5.20 -28.75
CA PRO A 166 -8.43 -6.08 -27.63
C PRO A 166 -8.94 -7.44 -28.12
N LYS A 167 -9.74 -7.47 -29.20
CA LYS A 167 -10.16 -8.70 -29.90
C LYS A 167 -8.99 -9.61 -30.31
N GLN A 168 -7.87 -9.03 -30.74
CA GLN A 168 -6.67 -9.79 -31.12
C GLN A 168 -5.66 -9.91 -29.98
N LYS A 169 -5.95 -9.34 -28.80
CA LYS A 169 -5.02 -9.23 -27.67
C LYS A 169 -3.65 -8.68 -28.09
N THR A 170 -3.65 -7.73 -29.03
CA THR A 170 -2.43 -7.26 -29.70
C THR A 170 -2.33 -5.73 -29.67
N MET A 171 -1.15 -5.23 -29.32
CA MET A 171 -0.72 -3.84 -29.46
C MET A 171 0.21 -3.73 -30.67
N TYR A 172 -0.30 -3.21 -31.79
CA TYR A 172 0.50 -2.97 -32.98
C TYR A 172 1.32 -1.69 -32.80
N LEU A 173 2.61 -1.72 -33.13
CA LEU A 173 3.48 -0.55 -33.21
C LEU A 173 3.92 -0.38 -34.65
N VAL A 174 3.53 0.72 -35.30
CA VAL A 174 4.04 1.06 -36.64
C VAL A 174 5.50 1.45 -36.52
N ASN A 175 6.38 0.56 -36.95
CA ASN A 175 7.81 0.59 -36.70
C ASN A 175 8.57 0.17 -37.97
N PRO A 176 8.78 1.10 -38.92
CA PRO A 176 9.43 0.77 -40.19
C PRO A 176 10.89 0.31 -40.06
N SER A 177 11.57 0.67 -38.96
CA SER A 177 12.95 0.25 -38.72
C SER A 177 13.07 -1.16 -38.13
N GLY A 178 11.96 -1.74 -37.64
CA GLY A 178 11.97 -3.00 -36.90
C GLY A 178 12.71 -2.96 -35.56
N ALA A 179 13.20 -1.80 -35.13
CA ALA A 179 13.97 -1.67 -33.89
C ALA A 179 13.07 -1.79 -32.65
N GLY A 180 13.51 -2.50 -31.61
CA GLY A 180 12.82 -2.48 -30.31
C GLY A 180 12.70 -3.80 -29.55
N GLY A 181 13.72 -4.65 -29.51
CA GLY A 181 13.70 -5.82 -28.60
C GLY A 181 12.60 -6.86 -28.89
N PHE A 182 12.15 -6.94 -30.14
CA PHE A 182 11.22 -7.95 -30.64
C PHE A 182 11.93 -9.29 -30.94
N ASP A 183 11.16 -10.37 -30.99
CA ASP A 183 11.63 -11.68 -31.47
C ASP A 183 11.75 -11.74 -33.01
N GLU A 184 12.11 -12.91 -33.54
CA GLU A 184 12.28 -13.15 -34.99
C GLU A 184 10.99 -12.90 -35.81
N ASN A 185 9.82 -12.96 -35.18
CA ASN A 185 8.52 -12.69 -35.80
C ASN A 185 8.11 -11.22 -35.69
N GLY A 186 8.94 -10.37 -35.10
CA GLY A 186 8.60 -8.98 -34.80
C GLY A 186 7.60 -8.85 -33.66
N GLU A 187 7.52 -9.85 -32.77
CA GLU A 187 6.57 -9.90 -31.67
C GLU A 187 7.26 -9.84 -30.30
N LYS A 188 6.51 -9.38 -29.29
CA LYS A 188 6.91 -9.40 -27.90
C LYS A 188 5.68 -9.73 -27.05
N ARG A 189 5.74 -10.77 -26.23
CA ARG A 189 4.58 -11.26 -25.47
C ARG A 189 4.77 -10.96 -23.99
N LEU A 190 3.76 -10.32 -23.38
CA LEU A 190 3.77 -9.98 -21.96
C LEU A 190 2.44 -10.36 -21.31
N ARG A 191 2.50 -10.75 -20.04
CA ARG A 191 1.34 -10.85 -19.17
C ARG A 191 1.34 -9.61 -18.28
N PRO A 192 0.42 -8.65 -18.48
CA PRO A 192 0.53 -7.33 -17.87
C PRO A 192 -0.01 -7.32 -16.42
N TYR A 193 0.37 -8.32 -15.63
CA TYR A 193 0.08 -8.44 -14.20
C TYR A 193 1.33 -8.04 -13.41
N ALA A 194 1.16 -7.30 -12.31
CA ALA A 194 2.29 -6.73 -11.59
C ALA A 194 3.10 -7.78 -10.82
N ARG A 195 2.64 -9.03 -10.70
CA ARG A 195 3.34 -10.12 -10.00
C ARG A 195 3.71 -11.22 -10.99
N LYS A 196 4.86 -11.85 -10.77
CA LYS A 196 5.43 -12.88 -11.66
C LYS A 196 5.59 -14.21 -10.93
N ASP A 197 4.47 -14.69 -10.41
CA ASP A 197 4.43 -15.99 -9.74
C ASP A 197 3.98 -17.05 -10.74
N ASP A 198 4.83 -18.04 -10.98
CA ASP A 198 4.71 -18.96 -12.11
C ASP A 198 3.37 -19.69 -12.18
N PHE A 199 2.76 -20.04 -11.04
CA PHE A 199 1.46 -20.72 -10.99
C PHE A 199 0.27 -19.79 -11.30
N LEU A 200 0.41 -18.46 -11.19
CA LEU A 200 -0.64 -17.50 -11.55
C LEU A 200 -0.62 -17.15 -13.03
N LEU A 201 0.57 -17.13 -13.64
CA LEU A 201 0.76 -16.66 -15.01
C LEU A 201 -0.15 -17.35 -16.04
N PRO A 202 -0.48 -18.65 -15.96
CA PRO A 202 -1.42 -19.28 -16.89
C PRO A 202 -2.82 -18.66 -16.91
N ALA A 203 -3.28 -18.07 -15.79
CA ALA A 203 -4.59 -17.42 -15.69
C ALA A 203 -4.58 -15.95 -16.17
N VAL A 204 -3.40 -15.35 -16.36
CA VAL A 204 -3.26 -13.97 -16.82
C VAL A 204 -3.36 -13.92 -18.34
N VAL A 205 -4.24 -13.06 -18.86
CA VAL A 205 -4.32 -12.79 -20.30
C VAL A 205 -2.98 -12.25 -20.79
N GLU A 206 -2.41 -12.93 -21.76
CA GLU A 206 -1.22 -12.47 -22.44
C GLU A 206 -1.58 -11.51 -23.57
N VAL A 207 -0.78 -10.45 -23.72
CA VAL A 207 -0.91 -9.42 -24.74
C VAL A 207 0.37 -9.37 -25.56
N THR A 208 0.22 -9.37 -26.88
CA THR A 208 1.32 -9.32 -27.83
C THR A 208 1.55 -7.88 -28.28
N VAL A 209 2.77 -7.36 -28.17
CA VAL A 209 3.20 -6.21 -28.95
C VAL A 209 3.72 -6.70 -30.28
N LYS A 210 3.20 -6.16 -31.40
CA LYS A 210 3.58 -6.56 -32.75
C LYS A 210 4.12 -5.38 -33.55
N SER A 211 5.37 -5.48 -33.98
CA SER A 211 5.99 -4.52 -34.89
C SER A 211 5.42 -4.68 -36.30
N VAL A 212 5.00 -3.58 -36.93
CA VAL A 212 4.50 -3.58 -38.32
C VAL A 212 5.17 -2.49 -39.15
N PRO A 213 5.50 -2.76 -40.43
CA PRO A 213 6.34 -1.86 -41.22
C PRO A 213 5.64 -0.55 -41.62
N SER A 214 4.30 -0.52 -41.61
CA SER A 214 3.53 0.65 -42.02
C SER A 214 2.14 0.69 -41.37
N ALA A 215 1.52 1.87 -41.41
CA ALA A 215 0.15 2.11 -40.98
C ALA A 215 -0.90 1.26 -41.73
N ALA A 216 -0.59 0.84 -42.97
CA ALA A 216 -1.46 0.00 -43.79
C ALA A 216 -1.42 -1.49 -43.37
N ALA A 217 -0.31 -1.92 -42.76
CA ALA A 217 -0.17 -3.27 -42.21
C ALA A 217 -0.76 -3.42 -40.79
N ALA A 218 -1.19 -2.31 -40.18
CA ALA A 218 -1.86 -2.28 -38.89
C ALA A 218 -3.39 -2.19 -39.07
N PRO A 219 -4.20 -2.72 -38.12
CA PRO A 219 -5.66 -2.59 -38.20
C PRO A 219 -6.11 -1.12 -38.17
N GLN A 220 -7.24 -0.82 -38.80
CA GLN A 220 -7.77 0.55 -38.87
C GLN A 220 -8.29 1.02 -37.51
N CYS A 221 -8.00 2.27 -37.16
CA CYS A 221 -8.47 2.87 -35.92
C CYS A 221 -10.00 3.00 -35.93
N THR A 222 -10.67 2.41 -34.96
CA THR A 222 -12.09 2.69 -34.69
C THR A 222 -12.25 3.89 -33.76
N LYS A 223 -11.30 4.09 -32.84
CA LYS A 223 -11.27 5.21 -31.90
C LYS A 223 -9.84 5.72 -31.77
N LYS A 224 -9.67 7.04 -31.83
CA LYS A 224 -8.37 7.71 -31.65
C LYS A 224 -8.36 8.44 -30.32
N HIS A 225 -7.29 8.26 -29.56
CA HIS A 225 -7.09 8.87 -28.25
C HIS A 225 -5.90 9.83 -28.31
N ARG A 226 -6.00 10.95 -27.59
CA ARG A 226 -4.94 11.97 -27.51
C ARG A 226 -4.07 11.85 -26.25
N VAL A 227 -4.37 10.85 -25.42
CA VAL A 227 -3.69 10.54 -24.16
C VAL A 227 -2.99 9.19 -24.28
N PRO A 228 -1.96 8.89 -23.49
CA PRO A 228 -1.35 7.55 -23.44
C PRO A 228 -2.33 6.46 -22.99
N ALA A 229 -2.03 5.22 -23.38
CA ALA A 229 -2.71 4.03 -22.87
C ALA A 229 -1.94 3.37 -21.72
N VAL A 230 -2.62 2.79 -20.75
CA VAL A 230 -2.02 1.81 -19.81
C VAL A 230 -2.84 0.52 -19.90
N VAL A 231 -2.19 -0.56 -20.36
CA VAL A 231 -2.78 -1.90 -20.45
C VAL A 231 -2.27 -2.74 -19.28
N PHE A 232 -3.18 -3.18 -18.41
CA PHE A 232 -2.85 -3.99 -17.23
C PHE A 232 -3.92 -5.02 -16.91
N SER A 233 -3.54 -6.03 -16.12
CA SER A 233 -4.40 -7.14 -15.71
C SER A 233 -4.85 -7.01 -14.27
N VAL A 234 -6.12 -7.36 -14.02
CA VAL A 234 -6.68 -7.65 -12.68
C VAL A 234 -7.01 -9.15 -12.55
N ALA A 235 -6.08 -10.01 -12.98
CA ALA A 235 -6.10 -11.45 -12.74
C ALA A 235 -5.52 -11.82 -11.36
N GLY A 236 -5.08 -13.07 -11.22
CA GLY A 236 -4.32 -13.55 -10.07
C GLY A 236 -5.07 -13.33 -8.76
N TYR A 237 -4.40 -12.71 -7.79
CA TYR A 237 -4.88 -12.53 -6.41
C TYR A 237 -5.78 -11.31 -6.19
N THR A 238 -6.20 -10.62 -7.26
CA THR A 238 -7.06 -9.43 -7.15
C THR A 238 -8.51 -9.81 -6.81
N ASP A 239 -8.70 -10.14 -5.54
CA ASP A 239 -9.96 -10.48 -4.85
C ASP A 239 -9.80 -10.24 -3.34
N ASN A 240 -8.57 -10.29 -2.86
CA ASN A 240 -8.13 -9.95 -1.53
C ASN A 240 -7.64 -8.48 -1.48
N PHE A 241 -8.08 -7.72 -0.46
CA PHE A 241 -7.74 -6.30 -0.30
C PHE A 241 -6.23 -6.01 -0.25
N PHE A 242 -5.42 -6.93 0.27
CA PHE A 242 -3.96 -6.81 0.24
C PHE A 242 -3.45 -6.78 -1.21
N HIS A 243 -3.79 -7.80 -2.01
CA HIS A 243 -3.37 -7.94 -3.40
C HIS A 243 -4.01 -6.93 -4.33
N ASP A 244 -5.25 -6.49 -4.07
CA ASP A 244 -5.83 -5.36 -4.78
C ASP A 244 -4.92 -4.13 -4.69
N ASN A 245 -4.31 -3.88 -3.52
CA ASN A 245 -3.36 -2.78 -3.36
C ASN A 245 -1.98 -3.09 -3.93
N THR A 246 -1.39 -4.23 -3.59
CA THR A 246 0.02 -4.55 -3.92
C THR A 246 0.24 -4.97 -5.36
N ASP A 247 -0.77 -5.60 -5.98
CA ASP A 247 -0.66 -6.19 -7.31
C ASP A 247 -1.40 -5.36 -8.39
N ALA A 248 -2.20 -4.36 -7.99
CA ALA A 248 -2.92 -3.49 -8.91
C ALA A 248 -2.84 -2.00 -8.57
N LEU A 249 -3.39 -1.53 -7.43
CA LEU A 249 -3.57 -0.08 -7.20
C LEU A 249 -2.26 0.70 -7.02
N ILE A 250 -1.31 0.20 -6.23
CA ILE A 250 0.01 0.84 -6.06
C ILE A 250 0.81 0.77 -7.38
N PRO A 251 0.92 -0.39 -8.06
CA PRO A 251 1.57 -0.45 -9.36
C PRO A 251 0.95 0.48 -10.42
N LEU A 252 -0.37 0.60 -10.42
CA LEU A 252 -1.08 1.51 -11.31
C LEU A 252 -0.79 2.98 -10.96
N PHE A 253 -0.71 3.33 -9.68
CA PHE A 253 -0.28 4.66 -9.24
C PHE A 253 1.15 4.98 -9.72
N LEU A 254 2.11 4.06 -9.53
CA LEU A 254 3.50 4.24 -10.00
C LEU A 254 3.58 4.49 -11.51
N THR A 255 2.73 3.80 -12.26
CA THR A 255 2.70 3.86 -13.72
C THR A 255 1.99 5.11 -14.23
N ALA A 256 0.85 5.49 -13.64
CA ALA A 256 -0.07 6.46 -14.23
C ALA A 256 -0.12 7.83 -13.53
N SER A 257 0.28 7.95 -12.26
CA SER A 257 0.08 9.19 -11.47
C SER A 257 0.67 10.45 -12.12
N HIS A 258 1.83 10.31 -12.78
CA HIS A 258 2.51 11.43 -13.46
C HIS A 258 1.74 11.98 -14.67
N LEU A 259 0.77 11.22 -15.19
CA LEU A 259 -0.07 11.60 -16.33
C LEU A 259 -1.25 12.48 -15.91
N LYS A 260 -1.47 12.69 -14.60
CA LYS A 260 -2.40 13.68 -14.04
C LYS A 260 -3.85 13.56 -14.57
N GLY A 261 -4.34 12.34 -14.78
CA GLY A 261 -5.67 12.10 -15.34
C GLY A 261 -5.70 11.92 -16.86
N GLU A 262 -4.66 12.35 -17.57
CA GLU A 262 -4.56 12.26 -19.03
C GLU A 262 -4.00 10.89 -19.44
N VAL A 263 -4.77 9.84 -19.20
CA VAL A 263 -4.40 8.45 -19.53
C VAL A 263 -5.65 7.61 -19.72
N GLN A 264 -5.70 6.78 -20.77
CA GLN A 264 -6.76 5.79 -20.96
C GLN A 264 -6.34 4.46 -20.34
N LEU A 265 -7.14 3.95 -19.41
CA LEU A 265 -6.93 2.63 -18.81
C LEU A 265 -7.63 1.55 -19.64
N LEU A 266 -6.91 0.47 -19.96
CA LEU A 266 -7.46 -0.74 -20.58
C LEU A 266 -7.14 -1.93 -19.67
N ILE A 267 -8.17 -2.64 -19.24
CA ILE A 267 -8.05 -3.67 -18.20
C ILE A 267 -8.33 -5.04 -18.80
N THR A 268 -7.34 -5.93 -18.78
CA THR A 268 -7.47 -7.35 -19.11
C THR A 268 -7.89 -8.15 -17.89
N ASN A 269 -8.45 -9.35 -18.09
CA ASN A 269 -9.05 -10.15 -17.01
C ASN A 269 -10.09 -9.31 -16.22
N TYR A 270 -10.93 -8.58 -16.96
CA TYR A 270 -11.81 -7.54 -16.46
C TYR A 270 -12.84 -8.09 -15.47
N LYS A 271 -12.86 -7.52 -14.26
CA LYS A 271 -13.81 -7.83 -13.20
C LYS A 271 -14.71 -6.61 -12.97
N PRO A 272 -15.99 -6.60 -13.42
CA PRO A 272 -16.88 -5.44 -13.26
C PRO A 272 -17.01 -4.98 -11.81
N TRP A 273 -17.13 -5.93 -10.86
CA TRP A 273 -17.22 -5.64 -9.43
C TRP A 273 -15.93 -4.98 -8.89
N TRP A 274 -14.76 -5.31 -9.42
CA TRP A 274 -13.48 -4.72 -9.00
C TRP A 274 -13.39 -3.26 -9.45
N VAL A 275 -13.78 -2.99 -10.70
CA VAL A 275 -13.84 -1.63 -11.25
C VAL A 275 -14.86 -0.78 -10.48
N GLN A 276 -16.01 -1.36 -10.13
CA GLN A 276 -17.00 -0.69 -9.30
C GLN A 276 -16.43 -0.36 -7.90
N LYS A 277 -15.83 -1.34 -7.23
CA LYS A 277 -15.21 -1.20 -5.89
C LYS A 277 -14.17 -0.07 -5.85
N TYR A 278 -13.35 0.06 -6.89
CA TYR A 278 -12.25 1.03 -6.96
C TYR A 278 -12.52 2.23 -7.86
N THR A 279 -13.78 2.50 -8.21
CA THR A 279 -14.17 3.64 -9.04
C THR A 279 -13.59 4.98 -8.56
N PRO A 280 -13.58 5.32 -7.25
CA PRO A 280 -12.96 6.57 -6.78
C PRO A 280 -11.47 6.67 -7.11
N VAL A 281 -10.73 5.56 -7.04
CA VAL A 281 -9.30 5.51 -7.33
C VAL A 281 -9.03 5.60 -8.82
N LEU A 282 -9.76 4.83 -9.63
CA LEU A 282 -9.63 4.82 -11.09
C LEU A 282 -9.95 6.19 -11.69
N ARG A 283 -11.00 6.86 -11.21
CA ARG A 283 -11.36 8.24 -11.61
C ARG A 283 -10.36 9.29 -11.14
N LYS A 284 -9.60 9.02 -10.07
CA LYS A 284 -8.52 9.90 -9.64
C LYS A 284 -7.27 9.76 -10.52
N LEU A 285 -7.05 8.58 -11.11
CA LEU A 285 -5.92 8.30 -12.00
C LEU A 285 -6.18 8.68 -13.45
N SER A 286 -7.44 8.60 -13.89
CA SER A 286 -7.85 8.82 -15.27
C SER A 286 -9.13 9.66 -15.34
N ASN A 287 -9.15 10.62 -16.25
CA ASN A 287 -10.32 11.41 -16.62
C ASN A 287 -11.28 10.65 -17.57
N TYR A 288 -10.96 9.39 -17.90
CA TYR A 288 -11.69 8.57 -18.87
C TYR A 288 -12.17 7.27 -18.22
N ASP A 289 -13.31 6.76 -18.69
CA ASP A 289 -13.81 5.47 -18.22
C ASP A 289 -12.86 4.33 -18.65
N PRO A 290 -12.56 3.36 -17.75
CA PRO A 290 -11.73 2.21 -18.10
C PRO A 290 -12.38 1.36 -19.20
N ILE A 291 -11.58 0.91 -20.16
CA ILE A 291 -12.03 0.03 -21.23
C ILE A 291 -11.91 -1.42 -20.77
N ASN A 292 -12.99 -2.19 -20.95
CA ASN A 292 -12.96 -3.64 -20.80
C ASN A 292 -12.25 -4.27 -22.00
N PHE A 293 -10.97 -4.61 -21.83
CA PHE A 293 -10.16 -5.18 -22.90
C PHE A 293 -10.68 -6.56 -23.35
N ASP A 294 -11.28 -7.33 -22.45
CA ASP A 294 -11.71 -8.70 -22.79
C ASP A 294 -12.96 -8.74 -23.68
N ALA A 295 -13.76 -7.66 -23.68
CA ALA A 295 -15.02 -7.60 -24.42
C ALA A 295 -15.03 -6.55 -25.55
N ASP A 296 -14.10 -5.59 -25.57
CA ASP A 296 -14.09 -4.52 -26.55
C ASP A 296 -13.64 -5.02 -27.94
N ALA A 297 -14.44 -4.72 -28.97
CA ALA A 297 -14.16 -5.11 -30.35
C ALA A 297 -13.45 -4.02 -31.16
N GLY A 298 -13.29 -2.82 -30.60
CA GLY A 298 -12.72 -1.66 -31.25
C GLY A 298 -11.21 -1.70 -31.30
N VAL A 299 -10.63 -1.05 -32.31
CA VAL A 299 -9.21 -0.74 -32.36
C VAL A 299 -9.00 0.68 -31.84
N HIS A 300 -8.20 0.80 -30.79
CA HIS A 300 -7.89 2.05 -30.12
C HIS A 300 -6.49 2.53 -30.47
N CYS A 301 -6.36 3.75 -30.98
CA CYS A 301 -5.08 4.31 -31.44
C CYS A 301 -4.55 5.39 -30.52
N PHE A 302 -3.24 5.34 -30.25
CA PHE A 302 -2.52 6.15 -29.28
C PHE A 302 -1.15 6.59 -29.84
N ALA A 303 -0.59 7.66 -29.29
CA ALA A 303 0.78 8.11 -29.59
C ALA A 303 1.83 7.56 -28.60
N ALA A 304 1.38 7.10 -27.43
CA ALA A 304 2.21 6.54 -26.37
C ALA A 304 1.40 5.50 -25.57
N GLY A 305 2.09 4.55 -24.94
CA GLY A 305 1.42 3.58 -24.09
C GLY A 305 2.35 2.72 -23.25
N PHE A 306 1.76 2.07 -22.24
CA PHE A 306 2.40 1.16 -21.32
C PHE A 306 1.72 -0.20 -21.40
N LEU A 307 2.50 -1.27 -21.46
CA LEU A 307 2.03 -2.64 -21.29
C LEU A 307 2.65 -3.24 -20.03
N GLY A 308 1.83 -3.52 -19.03
CA GLY A 308 2.27 -3.89 -17.69
C GLY A 308 2.33 -2.69 -16.74
N LEU A 309 2.71 -2.96 -15.48
CA LEU A 309 2.76 -1.97 -14.41
C LEU A 309 4.11 -1.99 -13.70
N TYR A 310 4.64 -0.80 -13.40
CA TYR A 310 5.78 -0.66 -12.50
C TYR A 310 5.43 -1.15 -11.11
N ARG A 311 6.29 -1.99 -10.51
CA ARG A 311 6.07 -2.54 -9.17
C ARG A 311 7.36 -2.53 -8.35
N ASP A 312 7.19 -2.24 -7.06
CA ASP A 312 8.20 -2.40 -6.01
C ASP A 312 7.79 -3.56 -5.07
N ARG A 313 7.99 -3.44 -3.76
CA ARG A 313 7.60 -4.44 -2.75
C ARG A 313 6.14 -4.25 -2.35
N ASP A 314 5.63 -5.24 -1.62
CA ASP A 314 4.28 -5.19 -1.09
C ASP A 314 4.15 -4.05 -0.07
N LEU A 315 3.31 -3.06 -0.40
CA LEU A 315 3.06 -1.85 0.40
C LEU A 315 4.30 -0.98 0.69
N ILE A 316 5.33 -1.08 -0.15
CA ILE A 316 6.59 -0.33 -0.05
C ILE A 316 6.88 0.29 -1.40
N ILE A 317 7.33 1.54 -1.41
CA ILE A 317 7.82 2.22 -2.60
C ILE A 317 9.16 2.85 -2.24
N SER A 318 10.23 2.24 -2.73
CA SER A 318 11.60 2.69 -2.51
C SER A 318 12.14 3.40 -3.76
N PRO A 319 13.13 4.30 -3.61
CA PRO A 319 13.85 4.86 -4.75
C PRO A 319 14.50 3.74 -5.57
N HIS A 320 14.18 3.65 -6.86
CA HIS A 320 14.79 2.67 -7.76
C HIS A 320 14.70 3.12 -9.21
N PRO A 321 15.79 3.06 -10.01
CA PRO A 321 15.80 3.62 -11.37
C PRO A 321 14.82 2.92 -12.31
N THR A 322 14.52 1.63 -12.11
CA THR A 322 13.68 0.85 -13.03
C THR A 322 12.33 0.43 -12.43
N ARG A 323 12.24 0.26 -11.11
CA ARG A 323 11.00 -0.14 -10.41
C ARG A 323 10.14 1.07 -10.04
N ASN A 324 10.79 2.20 -9.82
CA ASN A 324 10.19 3.46 -9.45
C ASN A 324 10.92 4.62 -10.16
N PRO A 325 10.91 4.65 -11.51
CA PRO A 325 11.67 5.61 -12.30
C PRO A 325 11.31 7.07 -12.04
N ARG A 326 10.18 7.31 -11.35
CA ARG A 326 9.63 8.63 -11.03
C ARG A 326 9.83 9.03 -9.57
N ASN A 327 10.53 8.19 -8.79
CA ASN A 327 10.89 8.44 -7.40
C ASN A 327 9.70 8.81 -6.49
N TYR A 328 8.56 8.12 -6.67
CA TYR A 328 7.43 8.23 -5.75
C TYR A 328 7.74 7.59 -4.41
N THR A 329 6.94 7.90 -3.40
CA THR A 329 7.03 7.30 -2.06
C THR A 329 5.67 6.77 -1.60
N MET A 330 5.65 5.96 -0.54
CA MET A 330 4.39 5.58 0.10
C MET A 330 3.60 6.79 0.58
N VAL A 331 4.26 7.84 1.10
CA VAL A 331 3.60 9.10 1.48
C VAL A 331 2.86 9.74 0.30
N ASP A 332 3.41 9.68 -0.92
CA ASP A 332 2.72 10.17 -2.11
C ASP A 332 1.49 9.33 -2.45
N TYR A 333 1.59 8.01 -2.34
CA TYR A 333 0.45 7.11 -2.50
C TYR A 333 -0.63 7.35 -1.43
N ASN A 334 -0.26 7.49 -0.15
CA ASN A 334 -1.19 7.83 0.93
C ASN A 334 -1.92 9.15 0.65
N ARG A 335 -1.21 10.17 0.18
CA ARG A 335 -1.82 11.46 -0.20
C ARG A 335 -2.81 11.28 -1.36
N PHE A 336 -2.41 10.53 -2.38
CA PHE A 336 -3.26 10.21 -3.53
C PHE A 336 -4.53 9.46 -3.12
N ILE A 337 -4.40 8.36 -2.37
CA ILE A 337 -5.53 7.51 -2.00
C ILE A 337 -6.50 8.22 -1.05
N ARG A 338 -5.96 9.02 -0.12
CA ARG A 338 -6.78 9.89 0.75
C ARG A 338 -7.53 10.94 -0.05
N SER A 339 -6.92 11.52 -1.09
CA SER A 339 -7.63 12.43 -1.99
C SER A 339 -8.71 11.72 -2.80
N ALA A 340 -8.46 10.51 -3.30
CA ALA A 340 -9.42 9.71 -4.06
C ALA A 340 -10.71 9.42 -3.26
N TYR A 341 -10.56 9.15 -1.96
CA TYR A 341 -11.69 8.88 -1.05
C TYR A 341 -12.13 10.11 -0.22
N ALA A 342 -11.64 11.31 -0.54
CA ALA A 342 -11.96 12.56 0.17
C ALA A 342 -11.73 12.52 1.70
N LEU A 343 -10.68 11.80 2.13
CA LEU A 343 -10.29 11.62 3.53
C LEU A 343 -9.58 12.87 4.05
N ARG A 344 -10.25 13.60 4.95
CA ARG A 344 -9.81 14.95 5.37
C ARG A 344 -8.75 14.93 6.46
N ARG A 345 -8.74 13.91 7.32
CA ARG A 345 -7.91 13.92 8.52
C ARG A 345 -6.47 13.54 8.19
N ASP A 346 -5.55 14.41 8.54
CA ASP A 346 -4.12 14.31 8.22
C ASP A 346 -3.23 13.92 9.38
N ARG A 347 -3.65 14.20 10.61
CA ARG A 347 -2.95 13.79 11.83
C ARG A 347 -3.90 13.19 12.89
N PRO A 348 -3.36 12.35 13.79
CA PRO A 348 -4.11 11.92 14.97
C PRO A 348 -4.43 13.10 15.88
N SER A 349 -5.36 12.89 16.82
CA SER A 349 -5.70 13.88 17.83
C SER A 349 -4.53 14.01 18.80
N ALA A 350 -4.07 15.24 19.04
CA ALA A 350 -3.06 15.47 20.06
C ALA A 350 -3.68 15.22 21.45
N LEU A 351 -3.08 14.29 22.18
CA LEU A 351 -3.53 13.93 23.52
C LEU A 351 -3.41 15.13 24.46
N GLY A 352 -4.51 15.46 25.14
CA GLY A 352 -4.57 16.55 26.11
C GLY A 352 -4.84 17.95 25.54
N GLU A 353 -4.93 18.13 24.21
CA GLU A 353 -5.36 19.42 23.62
C GLU A 353 -6.81 19.78 24.00
N VAL A 354 -7.69 18.76 24.02
CA VAL A 354 -9.07 18.90 24.46
C VAL A 354 -9.25 18.13 25.77
N PRO A 355 -9.63 18.79 26.88
CA PRO A 355 -9.86 18.12 28.16
C PRO A 355 -10.86 16.97 28.04
N GLY A 356 -10.48 15.79 28.49
CA GLY A 356 -11.31 14.59 28.46
C GLY A 356 -11.41 13.88 27.10
N MET A 357 -10.71 14.36 26.07
CA MET A 357 -10.67 13.69 24.78
C MET A 357 -9.86 12.38 24.88
N ARG A 358 -10.45 11.31 24.36
CA ARG A 358 -9.85 9.98 24.27
C ARG A 358 -9.41 9.68 22.84
N PRO A 359 -8.22 9.08 22.61
CA PRO A 359 -7.84 8.65 21.27
C PRO A 359 -8.83 7.62 20.72
N GLN A 360 -9.14 7.76 19.44
CA GLN A 360 -10.02 6.83 18.72
C GLN A 360 -9.24 5.58 18.34
N MET A 361 -9.64 4.43 18.86
CA MET A 361 -9.09 3.14 18.44
C MET A 361 -10.10 2.43 17.55
N LEU A 362 -9.66 2.01 16.36
CA LEU A 362 -10.40 1.08 15.52
C LEU A 362 -9.79 -0.32 15.66
N ILE A 363 -10.59 -1.28 16.10
CA ILE A 363 -10.25 -2.70 16.07
C ILE A 363 -10.89 -3.31 14.83
N ILE A 364 -10.08 -3.86 13.92
CA ILE A 364 -10.60 -4.61 12.78
C ILE A 364 -10.97 -6.02 13.23
N SER A 365 -12.27 -6.32 13.23
CA SER A 365 -12.79 -7.67 13.48
C SER A 365 -12.83 -8.50 12.19
N ARG A 366 -12.98 -9.82 12.35
CA ARG A 366 -12.96 -10.78 11.25
C ARG A 366 -13.96 -11.91 11.51
N GLY A 367 -14.81 -12.21 10.54
CA GLY A 367 -15.77 -13.32 10.57
C GLY A 367 -15.22 -14.64 10.01
N GLY A 368 -14.20 -14.56 9.14
CA GLY A 368 -13.54 -15.70 8.49
C GLY A 368 -12.42 -16.34 9.32
N THR A 369 -11.17 -16.23 8.85
CA THR A 369 -9.98 -16.73 9.58
C THR A 369 -9.27 -15.62 10.34
N ARG A 370 -8.41 -15.99 11.31
CA ARG A 370 -7.60 -15.06 12.12
C ARG A 370 -8.46 -14.14 12.98
N LYS A 371 -9.51 -14.72 13.58
CA LYS A 371 -10.40 -14.06 14.52
C LYS A 371 -9.64 -13.72 15.80
N LEU A 372 -10.01 -12.60 16.41
CA LEU A 372 -9.66 -12.30 17.80
C LEU A 372 -10.77 -12.87 18.69
N LEU A 373 -10.53 -14.03 19.30
CA LEU A 373 -11.55 -14.81 20.00
C LEU A 373 -12.09 -14.11 21.27
N ASN A 374 -11.28 -13.28 21.90
CA ASN A 374 -11.67 -12.46 23.06
C ASN A 374 -11.75 -10.96 22.72
N LEU A 375 -12.29 -10.65 21.54
CA LEU A 375 -12.45 -9.28 21.02
C LEU A 375 -13.11 -8.32 22.02
N GLU A 376 -14.21 -8.73 22.65
CA GLU A 376 -14.94 -7.91 23.62
C GLU A 376 -14.08 -7.58 24.85
N GLU A 377 -13.29 -8.55 25.34
CA GLU A 377 -12.40 -8.34 26.48
C GLU A 377 -11.25 -7.38 26.12
N VAL A 378 -10.73 -7.49 24.89
CA VAL A 378 -9.69 -6.58 24.37
C VAL A 378 -10.24 -5.16 24.22
N ALA A 379 -11.45 -5.01 23.67
CA ALA A 379 -12.11 -3.72 23.53
C ALA A 379 -12.40 -3.08 24.89
N ALA A 380 -12.85 -3.88 25.87
CA ALA A 380 -13.05 -3.42 27.24
C ALA A 380 -11.73 -2.96 27.88
N ALA A 381 -10.66 -3.75 27.76
CA ALA A 381 -9.34 -3.38 28.30
C ALA A 381 -8.79 -2.10 27.66
N ALA A 382 -8.94 -1.91 26.34
CA ALA A 382 -8.55 -0.66 25.67
C ALA A 382 -9.40 0.53 26.15
N THR A 383 -10.70 0.33 26.37
CA THR A 383 -11.59 1.38 26.92
C THR A 383 -11.21 1.78 28.34
N GLU A 384 -10.85 0.82 29.19
CA GLU A 384 -10.33 1.04 30.55
C GLU A 384 -9.04 1.86 30.55
N LEU A 385 -8.15 1.60 29.58
CA LEU A 385 -6.89 2.33 29.41
C LEU A 385 -7.06 3.72 28.78
N GLY A 386 -8.29 4.11 28.42
CA GLY A 386 -8.62 5.46 28.01
C GLY A 386 -8.80 5.66 26.51
N PHE A 387 -8.90 4.60 25.70
CA PHE A 387 -9.32 4.71 24.31
C PHE A 387 -10.84 4.89 24.18
N ASN A 388 -11.28 5.50 23.08
CA ASN A 388 -12.64 5.34 22.58
C ASN A 388 -12.61 4.28 21.48
N VAL A 389 -13.19 3.11 21.74
CA VAL A 389 -13.03 1.94 20.87
C VAL A 389 -14.20 1.81 19.93
N THR A 390 -13.91 1.65 18.64
CA THR A 390 -14.85 1.18 17.63
C THR A 390 -14.36 -0.16 17.10
N VAL A 391 -15.28 -1.11 16.93
CA VAL A 391 -15.01 -2.42 16.35
C VAL A 391 -15.75 -2.50 15.02
N ALA A 392 -15.06 -2.88 13.94
CA ALA A 392 -15.70 -3.05 12.64
C ALA A 392 -14.99 -4.11 11.79
N GLU A 393 -15.76 -4.83 10.99
CA GLU A 393 -15.24 -5.73 9.97
C GLU A 393 -15.14 -4.99 8.62
N ALA A 394 -14.04 -5.19 7.91
CA ALA A 394 -13.84 -4.59 6.59
C ALA A 394 -14.82 -5.22 5.57
N GLY A 395 -15.65 -4.38 4.95
CA GLY A 395 -16.62 -4.79 3.93
C GLY A 395 -16.24 -4.39 2.51
N ALA A 396 -17.17 -4.58 1.58
CA ALA A 396 -16.99 -4.21 0.18
C ALA A 396 -17.04 -2.69 -0.08
N ASP A 397 -17.67 -1.92 0.82
CA ASP A 397 -17.73 -0.46 0.76
C ASP A 397 -16.40 0.16 1.25
N VAL A 398 -15.43 0.21 0.34
CA VAL A 398 -14.10 0.76 0.61
C VAL A 398 -14.18 2.25 1.02
N PRO A 399 -14.94 3.14 0.36
CA PRO A 399 -15.08 4.53 0.81
C PRO A 399 -15.54 4.68 2.27
N ALA A 400 -16.59 3.97 2.67
CA ALA A 400 -17.10 4.04 4.03
C ALA A 400 -16.09 3.52 5.05
N PHE A 401 -15.45 2.39 4.77
CA PHE A 401 -14.46 1.81 5.67
C PHE A 401 -13.18 2.66 5.73
N ALA A 402 -12.75 3.24 4.61
CA ALA A 402 -11.62 4.18 4.56
C ALA A 402 -11.88 5.43 5.40
N ALA A 403 -13.11 5.96 5.40
CA ALA A 403 -13.51 7.07 6.27
C ALA A 403 -13.46 6.69 7.76
N LEU A 404 -13.91 5.46 8.10
CA LEU A 404 -13.83 4.93 9.46
C LEU A 404 -12.37 4.81 9.93
N VAL A 405 -11.49 4.26 9.09
CA VAL A 405 -10.06 4.15 9.40
C VAL A 405 -9.39 5.52 9.49
N ASN A 406 -9.72 6.46 8.60
CA ASN A 406 -9.18 7.82 8.66
C ASN A 406 -9.58 8.58 9.93
N ALA A 407 -10.69 8.20 10.57
CA ALA A 407 -11.13 8.75 11.86
C ALA A 407 -10.37 8.17 13.07
N ALA A 408 -9.62 7.09 12.91
CA ALA A 408 -8.88 6.45 14.00
C ALA A 408 -7.52 7.10 14.26
N ASP A 409 -7.11 7.12 15.52
CA ASP A 409 -5.76 7.44 16.00
C ASP A 409 -4.89 6.17 16.10
N VAL A 410 -5.54 5.05 16.42
CA VAL A 410 -4.91 3.74 16.54
C VAL A 410 -5.71 2.72 15.74
N LEU A 411 -5.04 1.96 14.87
CA LEU A 411 -5.60 0.80 14.19
C LEU A 411 -5.04 -0.47 14.82
N LEU A 412 -5.90 -1.36 15.31
CA LEU A 412 -5.53 -2.63 15.90
C LEU A 412 -6.13 -3.77 15.10
N ALA A 413 -5.31 -4.73 14.66
CA ALA A 413 -5.81 -5.93 14.00
C ALA A 413 -4.85 -7.11 14.13
N VAL A 414 -5.39 -8.31 13.99
CA VAL A 414 -4.61 -9.53 13.74
C VAL A 414 -4.02 -9.48 12.33
N HIS A 415 -2.75 -9.86 12.20
CA HIS A 415 -2.02 -9.90 10.94
C HIS A 415 -2.86 -10.49 9.79
N GLY A 416 -2.90 -9.79 8.66
CA GLY A 416 -3.61 -10.21 7.46
C GLY A 416 -4.18 -9.04 6.70
N ALA A 417 -4.91 -9.34 5.62
CA ALA A 417 -5.33 -8.34 4.64
C ALA A 417 -6.06 -7.12 5.19
N GLY A 418 -6.80 -7.28 6.29
CA GLY A 418 -7.45 -6.15 6.98
C GLY A 418 -6.47 -5.07 7.42
N LEU A 419 -5.24 -5.42 7.79
CA LEU A 419 -4.22 -4.47 8.23
C LEU A 419 -3.68 -3.58 7.10
N THR A 420 -3.92 -3.96 5.83
CA THR A 420 -3.66 -3.10 4.65
C THR A 420 -4.39 -1.76 4.75
N ASN A 421 -5.50 -1.70 5.49
CA ASN A 421 -6.24 -0.47 5.72
C ASN A 421 -5.42 0.63 6.41
N GLN A 422 -4.23 0.32 6.95
CA GLN A 422 -3.29 1.33 7.43
C GLN A 422 -3.00 2.44 6.40
N ILE A 423 -3.16 2.17 5.09
CA ILE A 423 -3.01 3.18 4.03
C ILE A 423 -3.94 4.40 4.18
N PHE A 424 -5.06 4.26 4.91
CA PHE A 424 -6.05 5.32 5.12
C PHE A 424 -5.83 6.11 6.40
N LEU A 425 -4.92 5.66 7.27
CA LEU A 425 -4.66 6.35 8.53
C LEU A 425 -4.08 7.75 8.32
N PRO A 426 -4.36 8.68 9.25
CA PRO A 426 -3.63 9.94 9.34
C PRO A 426 -2.13 9.68 9.55
N THR A 427 -1.30 10.58 9.04
CA THR A 427 0.16 10.53 9.28
C THR A 427 0.43 10.62 10.79
N GLN A 428 1.40 9.85 11.30
CA GLN A 428 1.73 9.68 12.73
C GLN A 428 0.71 8.88 13.57
N ALA A 429 -0.39 8.40 12.99
CA ALA A 429 -1.26 7.44 13.69
C ALA A 429 -0.52 6.12 13.99
N VAL A 430 -1.06 5.33 14.92
CA VAL A 430 -0.42 4.10 15.40
C VAL A 430 -1.10 2.88 14.79
N VAL A 431 -0.31 1.94 14.32
CA VAL A 431 -0.75 0.58 13.95
C VAL A 431 -0.26 -0.39 15.02
N VAL A 432 -1.19 -1.15 15.59
CA VAL A 432 -0.93 -2.24 16.53
C VAL A 432 -1.24 -3.56 15.82
N GLN A 433 -0.21 -4.31 15.48
CA GLN A 433 -0.34 -5.61 14.86
C GLN A 433 -0.29 -6.71 15.92
N ILE A 434 -1.31 -7.57 15.95
CA ILE A 434 -1.24 -8.85 16.63
C ILE A 434 -0.66 -9.87 15.64
N VAL A 435 0.55 -10.36 15.92
CA VAL A 435 1.31 -11.29 15.09
C VAL A 435 1.00 -12.73 15.51
N PRO A 436 0.42 -13.56 14.62
CA PRO A 436 0.07 -14.95 14.91
C PRO A 436 1.29 -15.83 15.22
N TRP A 437 1.04 -17.00 15.82
CA TRP A 437 2.07 -17.98 16.17
C TRP A 437 2.70 -18.58 14.91
N GLY A 438 3.97 -19.00 15.02
CA GLY A 438 4.63 -19.79 13.99
C GLY A 438 5.71 -19.04 13.21
N ASN A 439 6.61 -18.35 13.92
CA ASN A 439 7.80 -17.69 13.34
C ASN A 439 7.43 -16.68 12.24
N MET A 440 6.51 -15.76 12.56
CA MET A 440 5.89 -14.80 11.64
C MET A 440 6.65 -13.46 11.54
N ASP A 441 7.78 -13.29 12.23
CA ASP A 441 8.53 -12.02 12.38
C ASP A 441 8.86 -11.36 11.04
N TRP A 442 9.35 -12.15 10.09
CA TRP A 442 9.68 -11.66 8.75
C TRP A 442 8.44 -11.17 8.00
N MET A 443 7.34 -11.92 8.05
CA MET A 443 6.08 -11.51 7.40
C MET A 443 5.46 -10.29 8.07
N ALA A 444 5.46 -10.24 9.40
CA ALA A 444 5.00 -9.10 10.19
C ALA A 444 5.75 -7.82 9.79
N THR A 445 7.08 -7.90 9.76
CA THR A 445 7.96 -6.78 9.40
C THR A 445 7.76 -6.36 7.95
N ASN A 446 7.83 -7.27 6.98
CA ASN A 446 7.87 -6.91 5.56
C ASN A 446 6.49 -6.55 4.99
N PHE A 447 5.39 -7.10 5.53
CA PHE A 447 4.06 -6.79 5.01
C PHE A 447 3.38 -5.61 5.70
N TYR A 448 3.74 -5.26 6.94
CA TYR A 448 3.06 -4.18 7.66
C TYR A 448 3.99 -3.30 8.47
N GLY A 449 5.01 -3.83 9.14
CA GLY A 449 5.90 -3.03 9.99
C GLY A 449 6.76 -2.02 9.24
N GLN A 450 7.53 -2.46 8.23
CA GLN A 450 8.27 -1.56 7.36
C GLN A 450 7.32 -0.68 6.53
N PRO A 451 6.27 -1.21 5.89
CA PRO A 451 5.26 -0.40 5.21
C PRO A 451 4.69 0.74 6.07
N ALA A 452 4.33 0.47 7.33
CA ALA A 452 3.81 1.50 8.24
C ALA A 452 4.82 2.64 8.43
N ARG A 453 6.10 2.32 8.62
CA ARG A 453 7.17 3.33 8.76
C ARG A 453 7.34 4.16 7.50
N GLU A 454 7.30 3.54 6.32
CA GLU A 454 7.38 4.26 5.03
C GLU A 454 6.16 5.16 4.76
N MET A 455 5.00 4.82 5.33
CA MET A 455 3.79 5.66 5.33
C MET A 455 3.82 6.77 6.42
N GLN A 456 4.92 6.88 7.19
CA GLN A 456 5.05 7.77 8.36
C GLN A 456 4.03 7.47 9.46
N LEU A 457 3.69 6.20 9.65
CA LEU A 457 2.91 5.72 10.77
C LEU A 457 3.83 5.20 11.88
N ARG A 458 3.28 5.14 13.09
CA ARG A 458 3.93 4.54 14.26
C ARG A 458 3.50 3.09 14.36
N TYR A 459 4.38 2.22 14.84
CA TYR A 459 4.16 0.78 14.78
C TYR A 459 4.42 0.07 16.11
N VAL A 460 3.53 -0.86 16.48
CA VAL A 460 3.60 -1.73 17.66
C VAL A 460 3.28 -3.16 17.23
N GLU A 461 4.08 -4.12 17.69
CA GLU A 461 3.91 -5.55 17.41
C GLU A 461 3.64 -6.30 18.70
N TYR A 462 2.62 -7.16 18.71
CA TYR A 462 2.36 -8.12 19.78
C TYR A 462 2.44 -9.53 19.22
N TYR A 463 3.47 -10.28 19.62
CA TYR A 463 3.63 -11.68 19.24
C TYR A 463 2.82 -12.56 20.19
N VAL A 464 1.89 -13.31 19.61
CA VAL A 464 1.08 -14.26 20.36
C VAL A 464 1.94 -15.47 20.74
N ASP A 465 1.65 -16.02 21.90
CA ASP A 465 2.32 -17.18 22.46
C ASP A 465 1.58 -18.48 22.12
N GLU A 466 2.20 -19.62 22.45
CA GLU A 466 1.65 -20.95 22.18
C GLU A 466 0.25 -21.11 22.79
N GLU A 467 0.04 -20.54 23.97
CA GLU A 467 -1.23 -20.59 24.68
C GLU A 467 -2.31 -19.64 24.13
N GLU A 468 -1.94 -18.73 23.23
CA GLU A 468 -2.84 -17.74 22.64
C GLU A 468 -3.30 -18.11 21.23
N THR A 469 -2.74 -19.16 20.63
CA THR A 469 -3.11 -19.65 19.29
C THR A 469 -4.16 -20.76 19.36
N SER A 470 -5.14 -20.74 18.44
CA SER A 470 -6.10 -21.83 18.27
C SER A 470 -5.47 -23.10 17.67
N LEU A 471 -4.19 -23.07 17.26
CA LEU A 471 -3.51 -24.25 16.72
C LEU A 471 -3.34 -25.33 17.79
N LYS A 472 -3.30 -24.95 19.08
CA LYS A 472 -3.11 -25.89 20.20
C LYS A 472 -4.28 -26.84 20.37
N ASP A 473 -5.45 -26.46 19.87
CA ASP A 473 -6.66 -27.29 19.86
C ASP A 473 -6.72 -28.22 18.64
N LYS A 474 -5.86 -27.99 17.63
CA LYS A 474 -5.85 -28.73 16.35
C LYS A 474 -4.66 -29.68 16.21
N TYR A 475 -3.54 -29.36 16.84
CA TYR A 475 -2.30 -30.11 16.70
C TYR A 475 -1.73 -30.47 18.07
N PRO A 476 -1.15 -31.67 18.24
CA PRO A 476 -0.42 -32.01 19.45
C PRO A 476 0.86 -31.17 19.57
N ARG A 477 1.39 -30.99 20.78
CA ARG A 477 2.57 -30.13 21.04
C ARG A 477 3.84 -30.58 20.31
N GLU A 478 3.94 -31.84 19.96
CA GLU A 478 5.08 -32.41 19.23
C GLU A 478 5.01 -32.10 17.73
N HIS A 479 3.84 -31.69 17.22
CA HIS A 479 3.64 -31.38 15.81
C HIS A 479 4.56 -30.25 15.35
N LEU A 480 4.99 -30.28 14.07
CA LEU A 480 5.95 -29.32 13.49
C LEU A 480 5.56 -27.86 13.68
N VAL A 481 4.26 -27.56 13.77
CA VAL A 481 3.76 -26.19 14.00
C VAL A 481 4.17 -25.60 15.35
N PHE A 482 4.57 -26.43 16.31
CA PHE A 482 5.08 -26.05 17.62
C PHE A 482 6.57 -26.40 17.79
N SER A 483 6.97 -27.61 17.39
CA SER A 483 8.33 -28.11 17.60
C SER A 483 9.37 -27.47 16.68
N ASP A 484 9.01 -27.17 15.42
CA ASP A 484 9.87 -26.43 14.49
C ASP A 484 9.03 -25.66 13.45
N PRO A 485 8.46 -24.50 13.83
CA PRO A 485 7.68 -23.69 12.89
C PRO A 485 8.50 -23.26 11.67
N LYS A 486 9.83 -23.11 11.79
CA LYS A 486 10.69 -22.74 10.66
C LYS A 486 10.75 -23.84 9.60
N ALA A 487 10.75 -25.11 10.00
CA ALA A 487 10.63 -26.23 9.07
C ALA A 487 9.31 -26.21 8.29
N LEU A 488 8.21 -25.76 8.91
CA LEU A 488 6.93 -25.61 8.22
C LEU A 488 6.99 -24.53 7.12
N HIS A 489 7.72 -23.43 7.34
CA HIS A 489 7.95 -22.41 6.31
C HIS A 489 8.68 -22.96 5.08
N LYS A 490 9.60 -23.93 5.27
CA LYS A 490 10.32 -24.59 4.18
C LYS A 490 9.43 -25.48 3.30
N GLN A 491 8.24 -25.85 3.78
CA GLN A 491 7.24 -26.59 2.98
C GLN A 491 6.50 -25.70 1.97
N GLY A 492 6.77 -24.38 1.99
CA GLY A 492 6.21 -23.41 1.05
C GLY A 492 4.90 -22.80 1.53
N TRP A 493 4.43 -21.81 0.77
CA TRP A 493 3.30 -20.98 1.16
C TRP A 493 2.00 -21.76 1.39
N GLN A 494 1.70 -22.77 0.59
CA GLN A 494 0.47 -23.54 0.75
C GLN A 494 0.35 -24.17 2.14
N ALA A 495 1.45 -24.71 2.67
CA ALA A 495 1.48 -25.26 4.03
C ALA A 495 1.18 -24.17 5.07
N LEU A 496 1.79 -22.99 4.93
CA LEU A 496 1.55 -21.84 5.82
C LEU A 496 0.10 -21.32 5.71
N ALA A 497 -0.41 -21.21 4.49
CA ALA A 497 -1.75 -20.74 4.17
C ALA A 497 -2.82 -21.64 4.79
N GLU A 498 -2.60 -22.96 4.81
CA GLU A 498 -3.51 -23.96 5.37
C GLU A 498 -3.39 -24.13 6.89
N THR A 499 -2.29 -23.68 7.49
CA THR A 499 -2.01 -23.86 8.93
C THR A 499 -1.92 -22.52 9.65
N ILE A 500 -0.73 -21.91 9.68
CA ILE A 500 -0.40 -20.68 10.41
C ILE A 500 -1.33 -19.53 10.02
N MET A 501 -1.69 -19.36 8.74
CA MET A 501 -2.52 -18.24 8.29
C MET A 501 -4.03 -18.45 8.52
N LYS A 502 -4.45 -19.62 9.03
CA LYS A 502 -5.85 -19.93 9.40
C LYS A 502 -6.09 -19.93 10.91
N GLN A 503 -5.06 -19.80 11.73
CA GLN A 503 -5.22 -19.79 13.18
C GLN A 503 -6.03 -18.58 13.64
N ASP A 504 -6.87 -18.78 14.64
CA ASP A 504 -7.49 -17.71 15.42
C ASP A 504 -6.66 -17.46 16.68
N VAL A 505 -6.84 -16.29 17.29
CA VAL A 505 -6.01 -15.82 18.40
C VAL A 505 -6.89 -15.44 19.59
N LYS A 506 -6.51 -15.86 20.79
CA LYS A 506 -7.05 -15.39 22.06
C LYS A 506 -5.93 -14.74 22.86
N VAL A 507 -5.88 -13.40 22.86
CA VAL A 507 -4.76 -12.69 23.51
C VAL A 507 -4.87 -12.71 25.03
N ASN A 508 -3.74 -12.85 25.71
CA ASN A 508 -3.61 -12.72 27.15
C ASN A 508 -3.59 -11.23 27.53
N LEU A 509 -4.65 -10.74 28.16
CA LEU A 509 -4.79 -9.32 28.48
C LEU A 509 -3.69 -8.78 29.41
N THR A 510 -3.17 -9.60 30.32
CA THR A 510 -2.07 -9.18 31.22
C THR A 510 -0.81 -8.88 30.41
N ARG A 511 -0.50 -9.71 29.41
CA ARG A 511 0.63 -9.49 28.49
C ARG A 511 0.36 -8.42 27.45
N PHE A 512 -0.90 -8.25 27.03
CA PHE A 512 -1.27 -7.33 25.97
C PHE A 512 -1.43 -5.87 26.43
N ARG A 513 -1.89 -5.63 27.68
CA ARG A 513 -2.08 -4.28 28.25
C ARG A 513 -0.85 -3.35 28.09
N PRO A 514 0.40 -3.78 28.33
CA PRO A 514 1.58 -2.96 28.07
C PRO A 514 1.71 -2.44 26.64
N PHE A 515 1.27 -3.21 25.64
CA PHE A 515 1.33 -2.81 24.22
C PHE A 515 0.25 -1.77 23.87
N LEU A 516 -0.91 -1.84 24.53
CA LEU A 516 -1.93 -0.80 24.45
C LEU A 516 -1.45 0.53 25.07
N LEU A 517 -0.72 0.46 26.19
CA LEU A 517 -0.07 1.64 26.79
C LEU A 517 1.02 2.20 25.87
N GLN A 518 1.84 1.34 25.27
CA GLN A 518 2.84 1.75 24.29
C GLN A 518 2.21 2.48 23.08
N ALA A 519 1.00 2.09 22.66
CA ALA A 519 0.27 2.81 21.62
C ALA A 519 -0.13 4.24 22.07
N ILE A 520 -0.48 4.44 23.34
CA ILE A 520 -0.72 5.78 23.90
C ILE A 520 0.55 6.60 23.91
N ASP A 521 1.66 6.04 24.41
CA ASP A 521 2.96 6.73 24.46
C ASP A 521 3.38 7.17 23.06
N LYS A 522 3.21 6.28 22.08
CA LYS A 522 3.46 6.59 20.68
C LYS A 522 2.58 7.70 20.16
N LEU A 523 1.36 7.93 20.62
CA LEU A 523 0.56 9.08 20.18
C LEU A 523 1.08 10.42 20.74
N GLN A 524 1.92 10.40 21.78
CA GLN A 524 2.46 11.60 22.42
C GLN A 524 3.81 12.05 21.87
N GLU A 525 4.54 11.14 21.23
CA GLU A 525 5.71 11.46 20.39
C GLU A 525 5.31 12.41 19.24
#